data_AF-A0A7Y9U504-F1
#
_entry.id   AF-A0A7Y9U504-F1
#
_cell.length_a   1.000
_cell.length_b   1.000
_cell.length_c   1.000
_cell.angle_alpha   90.00
_cell.angle_beta   90.00
_cell.angle_gamma   90.00
#
_symmetry.space_group_name_H-M   'P 1'
#
loop_
_entity.id
_entity.type
_entity.pdbx_description
1 polymer ?
#
loop_
_entity_poly.entity_id
_entity_poly.type
_entity_poly.pdbx_seq_one_letter_code
_entity_poly.pdbx_strand_id
1 'polypeptide(L)'
;MPVEPIDCPVGALARSDRRRCLRGGAALALLGLSAGWTGCATSGPREFTLSERQILAALSERFPANRRVLEVFDVRLASPRLKLLPAEDRLMLGFDLGVQERLLTSRAFKGHLMFSSGLRFDAGDATVRLDRVRRENLSIDGLPSLLASNVNRWGGLLAEELLEGAVVHTVDRAAIDQAARQGLRPGALKVTEGGVRVTLDPIRAQGA
;
A
#
# COMPACT_ATOMS: atom_id res chain seq x y z
N MET A 1 49.90 -20.52 6.13
CA MET A 1 49.89 -19.74 4.88
C MET A 1 49.55 -18.30 5.26
N PRO A 2 50.56 -17.43 5.41
CA PRO A 2 50.40 -16.03 5.79
C PRO A 2 49.95 -15.18 4.59
N VAL A 3 49.20 -14.13 4.89
CA VAL A 3 48.73 -13.13 3.92
C VAL A 3 49.68 -11.94 4.04
N GLU A 4 50.43 -11.65 2.97
CA GLU A 4 51.14 -10.37 2.81
C GLU A 4 50.45 -9.50 1.73
N PRO A 5 50.38 -8.18 1.93
CA PRO A 5 49.80 -7.22 0.99
C PRO A 5 50.88 -6.65 0.04
N ILE A 6 50.48 -6.30 -1.17
CA ILE A 6 51.32 -5.50 -2.08
C ILE A 6 50.57 -4.23 -2.49
N ASP A 7 51.18 -3.15 -2.04
CA ASP A 7 51.03 -1.73 -2.33
C ASP A 7 51.36 -1.41 -3.80
N CYS A 8 50.69 -0.40 -4.41
CA CYS A 8 51.22 0.51 -5.45
C CYS A 8 50.09 1.30 -6.19
N PRO A 9 50.36 2.51 -6.72
CA PRO A 9 50.33 3.73 -5.93
C PRO A 9 49.61 4.92 -6.62
N VAL A 10 49.39 5.96 -5.80
CA VAL A 10 49.68 7.38 -6.01
C VAL A 10 49.56 7.96 -7.43
N GLY A 11 48.67 8.96 -7.54
CA GLY A 11 48.46 9.78 -8.71
C GLY A 11 49.65 10.63 -9.15
N ALA A 12 49.62 10.98 -10.44
CA ALA A 12 50.48 11.98 -11.04
C ALA A 12 49.60 13.10 -11.64
N LEU A 13 49.60 14.24 -10.96
CA LEU A 13 49.21 15.53 -11.51
C LEU A 13 50.29 15.98 -12.50
N ALA A 14 49.92 16.27 -13.75
CA ALA A 14 50.77 17.03 -14.67
C ALA A 14 50.00 18.21 -15.26
N ARG A 15 50.52 19.40 -14.94
CA ARG A 15 50.08 20.76 -15.26
C ARG A 15 50.34 21.14 -16.73
N SER A 16 49.44 21.97 -17.25
CA SER A 16 49.63 23.19 -18.09
C SER A 16 50.92 23.30 -18.93
N ASP A 17 50.93 23.78 -20.18
CA ASP A 17 50.28 24.98 -20.69
C ASP A 17 50.68 25.23 -22.17
N ARG A 18 49.94 26.15 -22.83
CA ARG A 18 50.42 27.09 -23.86
C ARG A 18 50.84 26.57 -25.25
N ARG A 19 50.02 26.89 -26.27
CA ARG A 19 50.29 27.88 -27.37
C ARG A 19 49.23 27.71 -28.48
N ARG A 20 48.40 28.75 -28.74
CA ARG A 20 48.52 29.77 -29.83
C ARG A 20 48.16 29.16 -31.21
N CYS A 21 47.20 29.63 -32.02
CA CYS A 21 46.78 30.99 -32.44
C CYS A 21 45.31 30.92 -32.92
N LEU A 22 44.40 31.83 -32.53
CA LEU A 22 44.00 33.05 -33.25
C LEU A 22 43.85 32.90 -34.78
N ARG A 23 42.61 32.94 -35.30
CA ARG A 23 42.07 34.01 -36.19
C ARG A 23 40.72 33.65 -36.83
N GLY A 24 39.85 34.66 -36.92
CA GLY A 24 38.64 34.72 -37.75
C GLY A 24 37.36 34.49 -36.94
N GLY A 25 36.40 35.40 -36.77
CA GLY A 25 36.11 36.64 -37.49
C GLY A 25 34.68 36.61 -38.04
N ALA A 26 33.75 37.22 -37.29
CA ALA A 26 32.52 37.88 -37.73
C ALA A 26 31.25 37.08 -38.12
N ALA A 27 30.13 37.67 -37.64
CA ALA A 27 28.81 37.83 -38.27
C ALA A 27 27.69 36.79 -38.00
N LEU A 28 26.82 37.18 -37.04
CA LEU A 28 25.36 37.33 -37.21
C LEU A 28 24.63 36.39 -38.19
N ALA A 29 23.89 35.44 -37.63
CA ALA A 29 22.62 34.99 -38.18
C ALA A 29 21.65 34.66 -37.03
N LEU A 30 20.82 35.64 -36.71
CA LEU A 30 19.55 35.46 -35.99
C LEU A 30 18.64 34.61 -36.88
N LEU A 31 18.49 33.33 -36.57
CA LEU A 31 17.35 32.53 -37.02
C LEU A 31 16.75 31.85 -35.80
N GLY A 32 15.64 32.43 -35.35
CA GLY A 32 14.78 31.88 -34.34
C GLY A 32 14.30 30.50 -34.76
N LEU A 33 14.93 29.48 -34.19
CA LEU A 33 14.34 28.16 -34.05
C LEU A 33 13.70 28.14 -32.67
N SER A 34 12.55 28.81 -32.54
CA SER A 34 11.55 28.44 -31.56
C SER A 34 11.02 27.06 -31.95
N ALA A 35 11.84 26.03 -31.73
CA ALA A 35 11.41 24.65 -31.73
C ALA A 35 10.43 24.55 -30.57
N GLY A 36 9.14 24.55 -30.92
CA GLY A 36 8.07 24.35 -29.98
C GLY A 36 8.40 23.10 -29.17
N TRP A 37 8.52 23.26 -27.86
CA TRP A 37 8.27 22.17 -26.95
C TRP A 37 6.80 21.80 -27.13
N THR A 38 6.50 20.96 -28.12
CA THR A 38 5.39 20.04 -28.02
C THR A 38 5.70 19.18 -26.82
N GLY A 39 5.19 19.61 -25.66
CA GLY A 39 5.12 18.76 -24.48
C GLY A 39 4.37 17.52 -24.89
N CYS A 40 5.10 16.45 -25.18
CA CYS A 40 4.54 15.11 -25.14
C CYS A 40 4.09 14.92 -23.71
N ALA A 41 2.83 15.26 -23.42
CA ALA A 41 2.14 14.80 -22.24
C ALA A 41 2.12 13.28 -22.37
N THR A 42 3.16 12.65 -21.84
CA THR A 42 3.23 11.20 -21.68
C THR A 42 2.09 10.85 -20.75
N SER A 43 0.96 10.49 -21.35
CA SER A 43 -0.19 9.92 -20.66
C SER A 43 0.28 8.62 -20.03
N GLY A 44 0.73 8.70 -18.77
CA GLY A 44 1.01 7.52 -17.98
C GLY A 44 -0.22 6.62 -17.92
N PRO A 45 -0.04 5.31 -17.65
CA PRO A 45 -1.15 4.39 -17.51
C PRO A 45 -2.13 4.95 -16.46
N ARG A 46 -3.38 5.18 -16.90
CA ARG A 46 -4.45 5.73 -16.05
C ARG A 46 -4.98 4.71 -15.06
N GLU A 47 -4.52 3.46 -15.15
CA GLU A 47 -4.93 2.38 -14.27
C GLU A 47 -3.72 1.49 -13.98
N PHE A 48 -3.61 1.01 -12.75
CA PHE A 48 -2.66 -0.02 -12.38
C PHE A 48 -3.38 -1.13 -11.62
N THR A 49 -2.92 -2.37 -11.79
CA THR A 49 -3.50 -3.54 -11.12
C THR A 49 -2.48 -4.15 -10.18
N LEU A 50 -2.84 -4.31 -8.91
CA LEU A 50 -2.07 -5.01 -7.90
C LEU A 50 -2.56 -6.46 -7.84
N SER A 51 -1.70 -7.40 -8.19
CA SER A 51 -2.04 -8.83 -8.19
C SER A 51 -2.30 -9.34 -6.77
N GLU A 52 -3.10 -10.40 -6.65
CA GLU A 52 -3.36 -11.07 -5.36
C GLU A 52 -2.06 -11.41 -4.61
N ARG A 53 -1.06 -11.92 -5.32
CA ARG A 53 0.24 -12.27 -4.76
C ARG A 53 1.01 -11.06 -4.23
N GLN A 54 0.96 -9.93 -4.93
CA GLN A 54 1.59 -8.68 -4.47
C GLN A 54 0.89 -8.15 -3.22
N ILE A 55 -0.45 -8.18 -3.20
CA ILE A 55 -1.23 -7.74 -2.04
C ILE A 55 -0.93 -8.64 -0.83
N LEU A 56 -0.95 -9.96 -1.03
CA LEU A 56 -0.67 -10.91 0.04
C LEU A 56 0.77 -10.79 0.55
N ALA A 57 1.75 -10.56 -0.31
CA ALA A 57 3.14 -10.32 0.09
C ALA A 57 3.26 -9.07 0.97
N ALA A 58 2.73 -7.93 0.51
CA ALA A 58 2.74 -6.68 1.26
C ALA A 58 1.95 -6.78 2.58
N LEU A 59 0.86 -7.57 2.59
CA LEU A 59 0.11 -7.85 3.80
C LEU A 59 0.96 -8.67 4.77
N SER A 60 1.60 -9.74 4.30
CA SER A 60 2.37 -10.68 5.12
C SER A 60 3.53 -10.02 5.88
N GLU A 61 4.12 -8.94 5.35
CA GLU A 61 5.17 -8.17 6.03
C GLU A 61 4.71 -7.54 7.36
N ARG A 62 3.40 -7.32 7.52
CA ARG A 62 2.81 -6.70 8.72
C ARG A 62 2.32 -7.71 9.75
N PHE A 63 2.39 -8.99 9.43
CA PHE A 63 1.93 -10.07 10.31
C PHE A 63 3.12 -10.80 10.92
N PRO A 64 3.00 -11.30 12.15
CA PRO A 64 1.80 -11.33 12.99
C PRO A 64 1.46 -9.96 13.60
N ALA A 65 0.17 -9.62 13.62
CA ALA A 65 -0.33 -8.39 14.21
C ALA A 65 -0.92 -8.66 15.59
N ASN A 66 -0.55 -7.87 16.60
CA ASN A 66 -1.14 -7.95 17.93
C ASN A 66 -1.96 -6.68 18.20
N ARG A 67 -3.17 -6.85 18.71
CA ARG A 67 -4.08 -5.76 19.08
C ARG A 67 -4.65 -6.03 20.47
N ARG A 68 -4.69 -4.99 21.29
CA ARG A 68 -5.40 -5.05 22.55
C ARG A 68 -6.84 -4.63 22.34
N VAL A 69 -7.76 -5.42 22.87
CA VAL A 69 -9.21 -5.20 22.78
C VAL A 69 -9.78 -5.13 24.19
N LEU A 70 -10.52 -4.05 24.47
CA LEU A 70 -11.17 -3.80 25.76
C LEU A 70 -10.22 -3.80 26.97
N GLU A 71 -8.92 -3.52 26.76
CA GLU A 71 -7.85 -3.58 27.77
C GLU A 71 -7.61 -4.93 28.47
N VAL A 72 -8.39 -5.97 28.14
CA VAL A 72 -8.38 -7.27 28.83
C VAL A 72 -7.91 -8.40 27.91
N PHE A 73 -8.12 -8.26 26.61
CA PHE A 73 -7.80 -9.29 25.63
C PHE A 73 -6.66 -8.83 24.73
N ASP A 74 -5.58 -9.60 24.72
CA ASP A 74 -4.55 -9.50 23.69
C ASP A 74 -4.91 -10.45 22.54
N VAL A 75 -5.21 -9.86 21.38
CA VAL A 75 -5.61 -10.55 20.17
C VAL A 75 -4.44 -10.56 19.19
N ARG A 76 -3.99 -11.75 18.81
CA ARG A 76 -2.98 -11.99 17.79
C ARG A 76 -3.65 -12.51 16.53
N LEU A 77 -3.35 -11.86 15.41
CA LEU A 77 -3.72 -12.32 14.08
C LEU A 77 -2.47 -12.81 13.36
N ALA A 78 -2.56 -14.00 12.76
CA ALA A 78 -1.47 -14.64 12.05
C ALA A 78 -1.98 -15.31 10.75
N SER A 79 -1.04 -15.76 9.92
CA SER A 79 -1.33 -16.53 8.71
C SER A 79 -2.35 -15.84 7.80
N PRO A 80 -2.08 -14.61 7.31
CA PRO A 80 -3.01 -13.91 6.42
C PRO A 80 -3.25 -14.75 5.16
N ARG A 81 -4.52 -14.93 4.82
CA ARG A 81 -4.98 -15.56 3.58
C ARG A 81 -5.87 -14.58 2.86
N LEU A 82 -5.65 -14.43 1.55
CA LEU A 82 -6.41 -13.54 0.69
C LEU A 82 -7.12 -14.37 -0.38
N LYS A 83 -8.32 -13.96 -0.75
CA LYS A 83 -9.05 -14.45 -1.92
C LYS A 83 -9.79 -13.29 -2.56
N LEU A 84 -9.71 -13.17 -3.88
CA LEU A 84 -10.46 -12.15 -4.63
C LEU A 84 -11.88 -12.64 -4.92
N LEU A 85 -12.87 -11.78 -4.71
CA LEU A 85 -14.29 -12.01 -5.04
C LEU A 85 -14.74 -10.95 -6.06
N PRO A 86 -14.34 -11.07 -7.34
CA PRO A 86 -14.62 -10.05 -8.35
C PRO A 86 -16.10 -9.89 -8.66
N ALA A 87 -16.90 -10.95 -8.54
CA ALA A 87 -18.36 -10.91 -8.73
C ALA A 87 -19.07 -9.99 -7.71
N GLU A 88 -18.47 -9.79 -6.54
CA GLU A 88 -19.01 -8.96 -5.46
C GLU A 88 -18.26 -7.63 -5.29
N ASP A 89 -17.21 -7.40 -6.10
CA ASP A 89 -16.26 -6.29 -5.94
C ASP A 89 -15.67 -6.23 -4.51
N ARG A 90 -15.21 -7.40 -4.02
CA ARG A 90 -14.76 -7.60 -2.64
C ARG A 90 -13.53 -8.49 -2.54
N LEU A 91 -12.81 -8.33 -1.44
CA LEU A 91 -11.69 -9.16 -1.01
C LEU A 91 -12.14 -9.95 0.21
N MET A 92 -11.86 -11.26 0.22
CA MET A 92 -12.01 -12.09 1.41
C MET A 92 -10.65 -12.28 2.06
N LEU A 93 -10.59 -11.96 3.35
CA LEU A 93 -9.41 -12.08 4.18
C LEU A 93 -9.68 -13.09 5.30
N GLY A 94 -8.72 -13.98 5.53
CA GLY A 94 -8.77 -14.99 6.59
C GLY A 94 -7.52 -14.97 7.44
N PHE A 95 -7.67 -15.16 8.75
CA PHE A 95 -6.58 -15.14 9.72
C PHE A 95 -6.74 -16.26 10.74
N ASP A 96 -5.62 -16.77 11.23
CA ASP A 96 -5.58 -17.54 12.46
C ASP A 96 -5.55 -16.57 13.65
N LEU A 97 -6.45 -16.78 14.59
CA LEU A 97 -6.67 -15.95 15.78
C LEU A 97 -6.03 -16.62 17.00
N GLY A 98 -5.26 -15.87 17.76
CA GLY A 98 -4.89 -16.21 19.14
C GLY A 98 -5.46 -15.14 20.07
N VAL A 99 -6.18 -15.54 21.12
CA VAL A 99 -6.73 -14.59 22.10
C VAL A 99 -6.19 -14.96 23.47
N GLN A 100 -5.57 -14.01 24.15
CA GLN A 100 -5.12 -14.17 25.52
C GLN A 100 -5.90 -13.24 26.44
N GLU A 101 -6.65 -13.81 27.36
CA GLU A 101 -7.27 -13.09 28.48
C GLU A 101 -6.18 -12.79 29.51
N ARG A 102 -6.21 -11.62 30.18
CA ARG A 102 -5.10 -11.18 31.06
C ARG A 102 -5.47 -10.83 32.49
N LEU A 103 -6.74 -10.67 32.81
CA LEU A 103 -7.19 -10.12 34.09
C LEU A 103 -7.64 -11.19 35.07
N LEU A 104 -8.29 -12.26 34.59
CA LEU A 104 -8.99 -13.21 35.45
C LEU A 104 -8.28 -14.56 35.56
N THR A 105 -8.00 -15.21 34.43
CA THR A 105 -7.54 -16.61 34.39
C THR A 105 -6.33 -16.79 33.48
N SER A 106 -5.90 -15.75 32.76
CA SER A 106 -4.75 -15.81 31.85
C SER A 106 -4.89 -16.89 30.76
N ARG A 107 -6.13 -17.22 30.39
CA ARG A 107 -6.43 -18.28 29.43
C ARG A 107 -6.09 -17.83 28.02
N ALA A 108 -5.52 -18.75 27.25
CA ALA A 108 -5.29 -18.57 25.83
C ALA A 108 -6.27 -19.41 25.01
N PHE A 109 -6.84 -18.81 23.99
CA PHE A 109 -7.75 -19.43 23.04
C PHE A 109 -7.17 -19.31 21.64
N LYS A 110 -7.53 -20.25 20.77
CA LYS A 110 -7.21 -20.23 19.35
C LYS A 110 -8.49 -20.16 18.55
N GLY A 111 -8.41 -19.70 17.32
CA GLY A 111 -9.57 -19.59 16.47
C GLY A 111 -9.24 -19.16 15.07
N HIS A 112 -10.28 -18.83 14.32
CA HIS A 112 -10.19 -18.33 12.96
C HIS A 112 -11.15 -17.17 12.76
N LEU A 113 -10.70 -16.16 12.01
CA LEU A 113 -11.50 -15.02 11.61
C LEU A 113 -11.47 -14.92 10.09
N MET A 114 -12.64 -14.78 9.48
CA MET A 114 -12.80 -14.48 8.06
C MET A 114 -13.78 -13.32 7.90
N PHE A 115 -13.39 -12.35 7.09
CA PHE A 115 -14.26 -11.25 6.69
C PHE A 115 -14.08 -10.95 5.21
N SER A 116 -15.07 -10.30 4.64
CA SER A 116 -15.03 -9.77 3.29
C SER A 116 -15.20 -8.25 3.32
N SER A 117 -14.54 -7.55 2.41
CA SER A 117 -14.57 -6.08 2.36
C SER A 117 -14.35 -5.57 0.95
N GLY A 118 -14.97 -4.45 0.62
CA GLY A 118 -14.52 -3.60 -0.46
C GLY A 118 -13.32 -2.75 -0.05
N LEU A 119 -12.78 -2.00 -1.00
CA LEU A 119 -11.73 -1.02 -0.76
C LEU A 119 -12.19 0.35 -1.24
N ARG A 120 -11.84 1.38 -0.47
CA ARG A 120 -12.09 2.77 -0.84
C ARG A 120 -10.82 3.59 -0.64
N PHE A 121 -10.57 4.51 -1.57
CA PHE A 121 -9.56 5.52 -1.40
C PHE A 121 -10.17 6.74 -0.68
N ASP A 122 -9.54 7.17 0.40
CA ASP A 122 -9.87 8.39 1.11
C ASP A 122 -8.87 9.48 0.71
N ALA A 123 -9.35 10.45 -0.06
CA ALA A 123 -8.53 11.55 -0.54
C ALA A 123 -8.17 12.54 0.58
N GLY A 124 -8.86 12.53 1.71
CA GLY A 124 -8.62 13.47 2.81
C GLY A 124 -7.30 13.24 3.52
N ASP A 125 -6.92 11.97 3.71
CA ASP A 125 -5.68 11.57 4.37
C ASP A 125 -4.73 10.75 3.49
N ALA A 126 -5.09 10.56 2.22
CA ALA A 126 -4.38 9.75 1.23
C ALA A 126 -4.26 8.27 1.65
N THR A 127 -5.33 7.70 2.21
CA THR A 127 -5.34 6.30 2.66
C THR A 127 -6.26 5.41 1.83
N VAL A 128 -5.88 4.14 1.71
CA VAL A 128 -6.76 3.07 1.26
C VAL A 128 -7.37 2.43 2.50
N ARG A 129 -8.69 2.40 2.58
CA ARG A 129 -9.46 1.94 3.74
C ARG A 129 -10.35 0.77 3.37
N LEU A 130 -10.60 -0.10 4.34
CA LEU A 130 -11.64 -1.12 4.23
C LEU A 130 -13.01 -0.43 4.18
N ASP A 131 -13.89 -0.91 3.32
CA ASP A 131 -15.23 -0.37 3.10
C ASP A 131 -16.22 -1.51 2.96
N ARG A 132 -17.45 -1.36 3.48
CA ARG A 132 -18.48 -2.41 3.45
C ARG A 132 -17.95 -3.72 4.02
N VAL A 133 -17.37 -3.70 5.21
CA VAL A 133 -16.87 -4.90 5.88
C VAL A 133 -18.05 -5.79 6.27
N ARG A 134 -17.89 -7.10 6.07
CA ARG A 134 -18.84 -8.12 6.50
C ARG A 134 -18.09 -9.29 7.10
N ARG A 135 -18.49 -9.73 8.28
CA ARG A 135 -18.00 -10.97 8.87
C ARG A 135 -18.55 -12.15 8.08
N GLU A 136 -17.64 -13.00 7.62
CA GLU A 136 -17.96 -14.28 7.00
C GLU A 136 -17.96 -15.41 8.02
N ASN A 137 -16.93 -15.47 8.87
CA ASN A 137 -16.83 -16.47 9.92
C ASN A 137 -15.99 -15.97 11.09
N LEU A 138 -16.39 -16.34 12.31
CA LEU A 138 -15.60 -16.15 13.52
C LEU A 138 -15.81 -17.38 14.40
N SER A 139 -14.74 -18.12 14.66
CA SER A 139 -14.76 -19.28 15.55
C SER A 139 -13.60 -19.21 16.52
N ILE A 140 -13.84 -19.53 17.78
CA ILE A 140 -12.82 -19.58 18.83
C ILE A 140 -13.01 -20.88 19.60
N ASP A 141 -11.96 -21.69 19.63
CA ASP A 141 -11.94 -23.01 20.23
C ASP A 141 -11.77 -22.92 21.74
N GLY A 142 -12.42 -23.82 22.47
CA GLY A 142 -12.32 -23.92 23.93
C GLY A 142 -13.07 -22.84 24.71
N LEU A 143 -13.88 -22.01 24.05
CA LEU A 143 -14.79 -21.11 24.75
C LEU A 143 -15.90 -21.91 25.48
N PRO A 144 -16.22 -21.55 26.74
CA PRO A 144 -17.43 -22.05 27.39
C PRO A 144 -18.67 -21.72 26.54
N SER A 145 -19.66 -22.61 26.52
CA SER A 145 -20.87 -22.49 25.68
C SER A 145 -21.58 -21.14 25.82
N LEU A 146 -21.68 -20.62 27.05
CA LEU A 146 -22.23 -19.30 27.34
C LEU A 146 -21.45 -18.18 26.63
N LEU A 147 -20.11 -18.23 26.65
CA LEU A 147 -19.26 -17.21 26.03
C LEU A 147 -19.23 -17.35 24.51
N ALA A 148 -19.23 -18.57 23.97
CA ALA A 148 -19.28 -18.83 22.53
C ALA A 148 -20.53 -18.22 21.88
N SER A 149 -21.69 -18.34 22.53
CA SER A 149 -22.93 -17.72 22.04
C SER A 149 -22.87 -16.19 22.00
N ASN A 150 -22.24 -15.57 23.00
CA ASN A 150 -22.04 -14.13 23.06
C ASN A 150 -21.02 -13.64 22.03
N VAL A 151 -19.92 -14.37 21.81
CA VAL A 151 -18.93 -14.05 20.77
C VAL A 151 -19.54 -14.13 19.38
N ASN A 152 -20.35 -15.15 19.09
CA ASN A 152 -21.03 -15.25 17.80
C ASN A 152 -22.02 -14.11 17.55
N ARG A 153 -22.74 -13.67 18.60
CA ARG A 153 -23.68 -12.56 18.51
C ARG A 153 -22.99 -11.20 18.43
N TRP A 154 -22.08 -10.92 19.35
CA TRP A 154 -21.50 -9.58 19.56
C TRP A 154 -20.09 -9.43 19.01
N GLY A 155 -19.27 -10.48 19.10
CA GLY A 155 -17.90 -10.46 18.59
C GLY A 155 -17.84 -10.21 17.10
N GLY A 156 -18.83 -10.70 16.35
CA GLY A 156 -18.96 -10.38 14.93
C GLY A 156 -19.25 -8.92 14.62
N LEU A 157 -20.21 -8.33 15.34
CA LEU A 157 -20.55 -6.91 15.18
C LEU A 157 -19.37 -6.01 15.57
N LEU A 158 -18.68 -6.34 16.67
CA LEU A 158 -17.49 -5.62 17.10
C LEU A 158 -16.35 -5.76 16.10
N ALA A 159 -16.15 -6.95 15.51
CA ALA A 159 -15.14 -7.14 14.49
C ALA A 159 -15.44 -6.31 13.24
N GLU A 160 -16.69 -6.27 12.79
CA GLU A 160 -17.13 -5.41 11.68
C GLU A 160 -16.88 -3.94 12.01
N GLU A 161 -17.33 -3.45 13.16
CA GLU A 161 -17.17 -2.04 13.59
C GLU A 161 -15.69 -1.62 13.68
N LEU A 162 -14.83 -2.50 14.22
CA LEU A 162 -13.39 -2.21 14.37
C LEU A 162 -12.64 -2.25 13.04
N LEU A 163 -13.12 -3.02 12.07
CA LEU A 163 -12.50 -3.17 10.76
C LEU A 163 -13.05 -2.18 9.74
N GLU A 164 -14.28 -1.71 9.90
CA GLU A 164 -14.89 -0.73 9.00
C GLU A 164 -14.05 0.57 9.00
N GLY A 165 -13.67 1.03 7.81
CA GLY A 165 -12.83 2.21 7.66
C GLY A 165 -11.40 2.04 8.17
N ALA A 166 -10.95 0.82 8.51
CA ALA A 166 -9.57 0.60 8.92
C ALA A 166 -8.59 0.91 7.77
N VAL A 167 -7.50 1.62 8.09
CA VAL A 167 -6.47 1.99 7.11
C VAL A 167 -5.63 0.75 6.75
N VAL A 168 -5.68 0.36 5.48
CA VAL A 168 -4.89 -0.74 4.93
C VAL A 168 -3.55 -0.22 4.43
N HIS A 169 -3.51 0.94 3.78
CA HIS A 169 -2.28 1.49 3.24
C HIS A 169 -2.37 3.02 3.16
N THR A 170 -1.26 3.69 3.44
CA THR A 170 -1.13 5.14 3.24
C THR A 170 -0.32 5.36 1.97
N VAL A 171 -0.91 6.03 1.00
CA VAL A 171 -0.25 6.39 -0.25
C VAL A 171 0.65 7.59 0.01
N ASP A 172 1.83 7.61 -0.61
CA ASP A 172 2.73 8.76 -0.52
C ASP A 172 2.05 10.01 -1.09
N ARG A 173 1.96 11.05 -0.27
CA ARG A 173 1.37 12.35 -0.66
C ARG A 173 2.10 12.96 -1.85
N ALA A 174 3.41 12.77 -1.97
CA ALA A 174 4.16 13.29 -3.13
C ALA A 174 3.67 12.66 -4.45
N ALA A 175 3.29 11.38 -4.42
CA ALA A 175 2.72 10.68 -5.56
C ALA A 175 1.29 11.18 -5.88
N ILE A 176 0.48 11.44 -4.85
CA ILE A 176 -0.85 12.06 -5.01
C ILE A 176 -0.73 13.45 -5.62
N ASP A 177 0.18 14.28 -5.11
CA ASP A 177 0.40 15.64 -5.61
C ASP A 177 0.95 15.62 -7.03
N GLN A 178 1.78 14.63 -7.37
CA GLN A 178 2.24 14.43 -8.75
C GLN A 178 1.09 14.07 -9.69
N ALA A 179 0.22 13.14 -9.29
CA ALA A 179 -0.97 12.83 -10.05
C ALA A 179 -1.88 14.07 -10.19
N ALA A 180 -2.04 14.85 -9.11
CA ALA A 180 -2.84 16.06 -9.12
C ALA A 180 -2.29 17.14 -10.08
N ARG A 181 -0.96 17.31 -10.15
CA ARG A 181 -0.29 18.18 -11.15
C ARG A 181 -0.56 17.74 -12.59
N GLN A 182 -0.82 16.46 -12.81
CA GLN A 182 -1.22 15.90 -14.10
C GLN A 182 -2.74 15.95 -14.34
N GLY A 183 -3.50 16.57 -13.43
CA GLY A 183 -4.95 16.61 -13.49
C GLY A 183 -5.58 15.25 -13.23
N LEU A 184 -4.95 14.38 -12.44
CA LEU A 184 -5.42 13.05 -12.09
C LEU A 184 -5.59 12.90 -10.58
N ARG A 185 -6.58 12.12 -10.14
CA ARG A 185 -6.79 11.73 -8.75
C ARG A 185 -7.03 10.22 -8.66
N PRO A 186 -6.61 9.52 -7.60
CA PRO A 186 -7.03 8.15 -7.40
C PRO A 186 -8.56 8.07 -7.31
N GLY A 187 -9.12 7.26 -8.19
CA GLY A 187 -10.54 6.97 -8.31
C GLY A 187 -10.91 5.68 -7.60
N ALA A 188 -11.92 5.00 -8.15
CA ALA A 188 -12.42 3.76 -7.57
C ALA A 188 -11.35 2.66 -7.55
N LEU A 189 -11.29 1.93 -6.43
CA LEU A 189 -10.62 0.63 -6.37
C LEU A 189 -11.64 -0.44 -6.77
N LYS A 190 -11.28 -1.29 -7.74
CA LYS A 190 -12.13 -2.38 -8.20
C LYS A 190 -11.43 -3.71 -8.09
N VAL A 191 -12.10 -4.70 -7.49
CA VAL A 191 -11.59 -6.07 -7.43
C VAL A 191 -11.88 -6.79 -8.75
N THR A 192 -10.85 -7.41 -9.31
CA THR A 192 -10.89 -8.14 -10.57
C THR A 192 -10.32 -9.55 -10.37
N GLU A 193 -10.47 -10.44 -11.35
CA GLU A 193 -9.87 -11.78 -11.30
C GLU A 193 -8.34 -11.73 -11.19
N GLY A 194 -7.70 -10.69 -11.73
CA GLY A 194 -6.26 -10.53 -11.72
C GLY A 194 -5.69 -9.77 -10.51
N GLY A 195 -6.54 -9.18 -9.66
CA GLY A 195 -6.08 -8.29 -8.60
C GLY A 195 -7.01 -7.12 -8.29
N VAL A 196 -6.51 -6.16 -7.51
CA VAL A 196 -7.19 -4.89 -7.26
C VAL A 196 -6.72 -3.87 -8.29
N ARG A 197 -7.64 -3.39 -9.11
CA ARG A 197 -7.41 -2.31 -10.07
C ARG A 197 -7.65 -0.97 -9.39
N VAL A 198 -6.69 -0.07 -9.55
CA VAL A 198 -6.81 1.32 -9.12
C VAL A 198 -6.93 2.17 -10.38
N THR A 199 -8.05 2.88 -10.51
CA THR A 199 -8.26 3.83 -11.60
C THR A 199 -7.80 5.22 -11.17
N LEU A 200 -7.23 5.99 -12.08
CA LEU A 200 -6.90 7.41 -11.91
C LEU A 200 -7.91 8.23 -12.70
N ASP A 201 -8.79 8.92 -11.99
CA ASP A 201 -9.82 9.78 -12.56
C ASP A 201 -9.22 11.15 -12.91
N PRO A 202 -9.66 11.80 -14.00
CA PRO A 202 -9.30 13.19 -14.23
C PRO A 202 -9.91 14.09 -13.15
N ILE A 203 -9.12 15.02 -12.61
CA ILE A 203 -9.58 16.18 -11.86
C ILE A 203 -10.27 17.08 -12.89
N ARG A 204 -11.55 16.80 -13.15
CA ARG A 204 -12.37 17.71 -13.94
C ARG A 204 -12.44 19.01 -13.14
N ALA A 205 -11.95 20.10 -13.73
CA ALA A 205 -12.40 21.43 -13.36
C ALA A 205 -13.92 21.41 -13.55
N GLN A 206 -14.67 21.23 -12.47
CA GLN A 206 -16.10 21.44 -12.49
C GLN A 206 -16.27 22.93 -12.82
N GLY A 207 -17.04 23.23 -13.88
CA GLY A 207 -17.17 24.55 -14.52
C GLY A 207 -17.30 25.71 -13.52
N ALA A 208 -16.65 26.85 -13.77
CA ALA A 208 -17.11 27.87 -14.71
C ALA A 208 -18.52 28.36 -14.36
#